data_AF-U2MPB9-F1
#
_entry.id   AF-U2MPB9-F1
#
_cell.length_a   1.000
_cell.length_b   1.000
_cell.length_c   1.000
_cell.angle_alpha   90.00
_cell.angle_beta   90.00
_cell.angle_gamma   90.00
#
_symmetry.space_group_name_H-M   'P 1'
#
loop_
_entity.id
_entity.type
_entity.pdbx_description
1 polymer ?
#
loop_
_entity_poly.entity_id
_entity_poly.type
_entity_poly.pdbx_seq_one_letter_code
_entity_poly.pdbx_strand_id
1 'polypeptide(L)'
;MKSIYTKFIGLISCAAMLFSSCTNDQVDDFFRKFIKAPASSIERDVKGHDQIYAVHAILRMGYKGGLIGVGPNGTDSVLAYNTYHVIGDTTSIPIMQEIDIAKDDDGQMTVTTERDHFDVVASDDIYYGLELKYYDQNGMLINHQFSGYPFMKDKDGVNVPDENNSTLLVHQHFFGIGNSSLNKEAKDTGSGQKSMQLAYPRSLDERPTYYDRYTFREKGGSPEPATKFSASNIFAPEGFTLGQNKVVYDTELAWKSIELSGKPEALLPYTAKDGKTYRLYRTIDLMKLNKITPEIFTYEYRDTDPVEEELGKLFVDSYNDDFIDPDTDAPRQRYGETVGFLRQNRSLDKGTERDRLGFKGLLQFHKADLAFQLQVKICHILNKGQQHVGEPEKPAKYCNTNNSENGYLWDFNQIQPGWDSFDIDYPIPVRVIANAKDGAEKCYRDVKRFYPNVNKDQLWQMLSAPGSFFRQYRRNIVLM
;
A
#
# COMPACT_ATOMS: atom_id res chain seq x y z
N MET A 1 -34.84 65.01 8.79
CA MET A 1 -33.70 64.12 8.50
C MET A 1 -32.67 64.82 7.60
N LYS A 2 -32.05 65.91 8.07
CA LYS A 2 -31.12 66.77 7.28
C LYS A 2 -29.82 67.11 8.02
N SER A 3 -29.46 66.35 9.07
CA SER A 3 -28.30 66.66 9.94
C SER A 3 -27.19 65.60 9.97
N ILE A 4 -27.36 64.45 9.28
CA ILE A 4 -26.35 63.38 9.26
C ILE A 4 -25.51 63.43 7.96
N TYR A 5 -26.06 63.91 6.85
CA TYR A 5 -25.33 64.00 5.57
C TYR A 5 -24.32 65.15 5.49
N THR A 6 -24.45 66.20 6.32
CA THR A 6 -23.53 67.36 6.29
C THR A 6 -22.23 67.11 7.07
N LYS A 7 -22.18 66.12 7.96
CA LYS A 7 -20.95 65.76 8.70
C LYS A 7 -20.05 64.77 7.96
N PHE A 8 -20.60 63.97 7.04
CA PHE A 8 -19.80 63.01 6.26
C PHE A 8 -19.14 63.65 5.03
N ILE A 9 -19.78 64.66 4.41
CA ILE A 9 -19.20 65.35 3.25
C ILE A 9 -18.06 66.31 3.68
N GLY A 10 -18.14 66.91 4.87
CA GLY A 10 -17.05 67.72 5.43
C GLY A 10 -15.79 66.92 5.81
N LEU A 11 -15.95 65.67 6.26
CA LEU A 11 -14.81 64.81 6.66
C LEU A 11 -14.09 64.20 5.45
N ILE A 12 -14.79 63.92 4.35
CA ILE A 12 -14.18 63.42 3.12
C ILE A 12 -13.42 64.54 2.38
N SER A 13 -13.91 65.78 2.41
CA SER A 13 -13.21 66.92 1.81
C SER A 13 -11.98 67.41 2.61
N CYS A 14 -11.91 67.14 3.93
CA CYS A 14 -10.69 67.41 4.72
C CYS A 14 -9.65 66.27 4.65
N ALA A 15 -10.06 65.01 4.45
CA ALA A 15 -9.14 63.91 4.23
C ALA A 15 -8.50 63.96 2.83
N ALA A 16 -9.24 64.43 1.81
CA ALA A 16 -8.71 64.60 0.46
C ALA A 16 -7.69 65.75 0.31
N MET A 17 -7.59 66.67 1.28
CA MET A 17 -6.60 67.76 1.30
C MET A 17 -5.37 67.50 2.18
N LEU A 18 -5.32 66.36 2.89
CA LEU A 18 -4.17 65.96 3.73
C LEU A 18 -3.32 64.83 3.13
N PHE A 19 -3.66 64.32 1.94
CA PHE A 19 -2.88 63.31 1.22
C PHE A 19 -2.30 63.81 -0.12
N SER A 20 -2.12 65.12 -0.30
CA SER A 20 -1.42 65.66 -1.48
C SER A 20 0.11 65.67 -1.35
N SER A 21 0.69 65.01 -0.35
CA SER A 21 2.14 64.75 -0.29
C SER A 21 2.48 63.56 0.62
N CYS A 22 2.12 62.35 0.20
CA CYS A 22 2.79 61.14 0.68
C CYS A 22 3.38 60.46 -0.55
N THR A 23 4.71 60.40 -0.63
CA THR A 23 5.41 59.67 -1.69
C THR A 23 5.11 58.17 -1.57
N ASN A 24 5.18 57.43 -2.68
CA ASN A 24 4.98 55.97 -2.71
C ASN A 24 5.79 55.24 -1.62
N ASP A 25 6.96 55.77 -1.27
CA ASP A 25 7.84 55.24 -0.23
C ASP A 25 7.20 55.19 1.17
N GLN A 26 6.33 56.15 1.53
CA GLN A 26 5.67 56.16 2.84
C GLN A 26 4.49 55.18 2.92
N VAL A 27 3.89 54.84 1.77
CA VAL A 27 2.82 53.84 1.67
C VAL A 27 3.42 52.43 1.73
N ASP A 28 4.55 52.19 1.06
CA ASP A 28 5.28 50.92 1.10
C ASP A 28 5.84 50.59 2.50
N ASP A 29 6.36 51.58 3.23
CA ASP A 29 6.84 51.40 4.60
C ASP A 29 5.71 51.12 5.61
N PHE A 30 4.48 51.61 5.35
CA PHE A 30 3.31 51.30 6.16
C PHE A 30 2.84 49.86 5.92
N PHE A 31 2.79 49.39 4.67
CA PHE A 31 2.37 48.02 4.34
C PHE A 31 3.40 46.97 4.74
N ARG A 32 4.71 47.25 4.67
CA ARG A 32 5.76 46.32 5.13
C ARG A 32 5.68 45.95 6.62
N LYS A 33 5.10 46.80 7.46
CA LYS A 33 4.91 46.52 8.90
C LYS A 33 3.73 45.59 9.20
N PHE A 34 2.76 45.49 8.30
CA PHE A 34 1.53 44.69 8.50
C PHE A 34 1.42 43.49 7.54
N ILE A 35 2.12 43.51 6.40
CA ILE A 35 2.16 42.42 5.42
C ILE A 35 3.49 41.69 5.59
N LYS A 36 3.48 40.63 6.39
CA LYS A 36 4.51 39.58 6.27
C LYS A 36 4.18 38.82 5.00
N ALA A 37 5.01 38.92 3.96
CA ALA A 37 4.89 38.02 2.82
C ALA A 37 4.91 36.57 3.36
N PRO A 38 3.99 35.68 2.94
CA PRO A 38 4.13 34.28 3.25
C PRO A 38 5.51 33.80 2.81
N ALA A 39 6.11 32.88 3.56
CA ALA A 39 7.39 32.31 3.19
C ALA A 39 7.31 31.87 1.72
N SER A 40 8.29 32.26 0.91
CA SER A 40 8.36 31.85 -0.49
C SER A 40 8.42 30.32 -0.54
N SER A 41 7.30 29.67 -0.85
CA SER A 41 7.28 28.27 -1.23
C SER A 41 7.59 28.20 -2.72
N ILE A 42 8.72 27.59 -3.07
CA ILE A 42 8.95 27.16 -4.45
C ILE A 42 8.08 25.92 -4.62
N GLU A 43 6.88 26.11 -5.18
CA GLU A 43 6.07 25.00 -5.67
C GLU A 43 6.84 24.40 -6.85
N ARG A 44 7.52 23.28 -6.60
CA ARG A 44 8.14 22.51 -7.68
C ARG A 44 7.02 21.75 -8.35
N ASP A 45 6.74 22.04 -9.62
CA ASP A 45 5.90 21.19 -10.47
C ASP A 45 6.61 19.83 -10.60
N VAL A 46 6.21 18.88 -9.75
CA VAL A 46 6.74 17.52 -9.76
C VAL A 46 5.91 16.71 -10.73
N LYS A 47 6.40 16.61 -11.96
CA LYS A 47 5.87 15.67 -12.96
C LYS A 47 6.73 14.42 -12.98
N GLY A 48 6.09 13.27 -12.78
CA GLY A 48 6.73 11.95 -12.81
C GLY A 48 6.52 11.21 -11.48
N HIS A 49 6.04 9.98 -11.58
CA HIS A 49 5.86 9.07 -10.44
C HIS A 49 7.19 8.64 -9.79
N ASP A 50 8.33 8.95 -10.40
CA ASP A 50 9.70 8.71 -9.91
C ASP A 50 10.03 9.38 -8.57
N GLN A 51 9.10 10.14 -7.98
CA GLN A 51 9.28 10.86 -6.73
C GLN A 51 8.22 10.53 -5.66
N ILE A 52 7.83 9.26 -5.51
CA ILE A 52 7.12 8.84 -4.29
C ILE A 52 7.96 9.25 -3.08
N TYR A 53 7.41 10.11 -2.24
CA TYR A 53 8.06 10.66 -1.05
C TYR A 53 7.44 10.08 0.23
N ALA A 54 6.12 9.89 0.22
CA ALA A 54 5.41 9.29 1.34
C ALA A 54 4.33 8.32 0.86
N VAL A 55 4.04 7.37 1.74
CA VAL A 55 3.00 6.35 1.60
C VAL A 55 2.11 6.41 2.83
N HIS A 56 0.81 6.47 2.61
CA HIS A 56 -0.20 6.24 3.64
C HIS A 56 -0.90 4.92 3.34
N ALA A 57 -0.62 3.91 4.15
CA ALA A 57 -1.21 2.59 4.03
C ALA A 57 -2.40 2.47 4.99
N ILE A 58 -3.59 2.25 4.44
CA ILE A 58 -4.83 2.12 5.21
C ILE A 58 -5.34 0.69 5.07
N LEU A 59 -5.63 0.04 6.19
CA LEU A 59 -6.22 -1.29 6.25
C LEU A 59 -7.60 -1.23 6.93
N ARG A 60 -8.65 -1.58 6.20
CA ARG A 60 -10.05 -1.56 6.68
C ARG A 60 -10.62 -2.96 6.76
N MET A 61 -11.05 -3.38 7.94
CA MET A 61 -11.79 -4.61 8.11
C MET A 61 -13.15 -4.50 7.42
N GLY A 62 -13.57 -5.61 6.82
CA GLY A 62 -14.82 -5.72 6.12
C GLY A 62 -15.24 -7.17 5.92
N TYR A 63 -16.31 -7.33 5.15
CA TYR A 63 -16.83 -8.63 4.77
C TYR A 63 -17.38 -8.58 3.36
N LYS A 64 -17.53 -9.76 2.75
CA LYS A 64 -18.10 -9.90 1.41
C LYS A 64 -19.55 -9.40 1.40
N GLY A 65 -19.81 -8.40 0.58
CA GLY A 65 -21.12 -7.78 0.43
C GLY A 65 -21.97 -8.45 -0.64
N GLY A 66 -22.80 -7.65 -1.29
CA GLY A 66 -23.66 -8.08 -2.40
C GLY A 66 -23.15 -7.61 -3.76
N LEU A 67 -23.91 -7.95 -4.79
CA LEU A 67 -23.74 -7.35 -6.11
C LEU A 67 -24.28 -5.91 -6.10
N ILE A 68 -23.54 -4.99 -6.70
CA ILE A 68 -23.94 -3.61 -6.94
C ILE A 68 -23.82 -3.28 -8.44
N GLY A 69 -24.65 -2.36 -8.93
CA GLY A 69 -24.51 -1.81 -10.28
C GLY A 69 -23.48 -0.70 -10.31
N VAL A 70 -22.54 -0.75 -11.26
CA VAL A 70 -21.50 0.26 -11.47
C VAL A 70 -21.39 0.67 -12.95
N GLY A 71 -20.62 1.74 -13.22
CA GLY A 71 -20.34 2.25 -14.55
C GLY A 71 -21.41 3.24 -15.06
N PRO A 72 -21.34 3.62 -16.35
CA PRO A 72 -22.13 4.70 -16.93
C PRO A 72 -23.64 4.60 -16.71
N ASN A 73 -24.17 3.38 -16.78
CA ASN A 73 -25.61 3.11 -16.69
C ASN A 73 -25.97 2.22 -15.48
N GLY A 74 -25.01 1.93 -14.59
CA GLY A 74 -25.20 0.97 -13.48
C GLY A 74 -25.51 -0.46 -13.94
N THR A 75 -25.25 -0.81 -15.20
CA THR A 75 -25.59 -2.11 -15.81
C THR A 75 -24.52 -3.17 -15.62
N ASP A 76 -23.33 -2.78 -15.16
CA ASP A 76 -22.30 -3.73 -14.78
C ASP A 76 -22.47 -4.14 -13.32
N SER A 77 -22.72 -5.43 -13.09
CA SER A 77 -23.05 -5.96 -11.78
C SER A 77 -21.78 -6.57 -11.18
N VAL A 78 -21.25 -5.91 -10.16
CA VAL A 78 -19.99 -6.31 -9.52
C VAL A 78 -20.21 -6.71 -8.08
N LEU A 79 -19.50 -7.74 -7.63
CA LEU A 79 -19.47 -8.12 -6.21
C LEU A 79 -18.69 -7.05 -5.45
N ALA A 80 -19.33 -6.37 -4.50
CA ALA A 80 -18.68 -5.41 -3.62
C ALA A 80 -18.31 -6.05 -2.27
N TYR A 81 -17.29 -5.49 -1.64
CA TYR A 81 -16.91 -5.80 -0.27
C TYR A 81 -17.17 -4.57 0.60
N ASN A 82 -17.86 -4.80 1.71
CA ASN A 82 -18.21 -3.76 2.65
C ASN A 82 -17.05 -3.60 3.64
N THR A 83 -16.19 -2.61 3.42
CA THR A 83 -15.13 -2.25 4.36
C THR A 83 -15.52 -1.01 5.16
N TYR A 84 -14.90 -0.76 6.30
CA TYR A 84 -15.38 0.26 7.24
C TYR A 84 -14.29 1.25 7.66
N HIS A 85 -14.56 2.53 7.45
CA HIS A 85 -13.73 3.64 7.89
C HIS A 85 -14.17 4.08 9.30
N VAL A 86 -13.80 3.30 10.32
CA VAL A 86 -14.21 3.53 11.72
C VAL A 86 -12.98 3.76 12.58
N ILE A 87 -12.88 4.96 13.15
CA ILE A 87 -11.81 5.35 14.07
C ILE A 87 -12.17 4.90 15.49
N GLY A 88 -11.31 4.08 16.11
CA GLY A 88 -11.20 3.96 17.57
C GLY A 88 -12.43 3.51 18.37
N ASP A 89 -12.98 2.32 18.11
CA ASP A 89 -13.84 1.65 19.09
C ASP A 89 -12.96 1.03 20.20
N THR A 90 -13.11 1.50 21.44
CA THR A 90 -12.32 1.03 22.59
C THR A 90 -12.66 -0.39 23.05
N THR A 91 -13.72 -1.01 22.51
CA THR A 91 -14.24 -2.32 22.94
C THR A 91 -13.99 -3.46 21.96
N SER A 92 -13.46 -3.16 20.78
CA SER A 92 -13.16 -4.14 19.72
C SER A 92 -11.69 -4.12 19.29
N ILE A 93 -11.31 -5.08 18.45
CA ILE A 93 -10.09 -4.95 17.65
C ILE A 93 -10.22 -3.79 16.65
N PRO A 94 -9.12 -3.20 16.17
CA PRO A 94 -9.16 -2.08 15.23
C PRO A 94 -9.89 -2.47 13.94
N ILE A 95 -10.94 -1.71 13.61
CA ILE A 95 -11.67 -1.85 12.34
C ILE A 95 -10.89 -1.16 11.22
N MET A 96 -10.28 -0.01 11.51
CA MET A 96 -9.38 0.71 10.61
C MET A 96 -8.01 0.85 11.25
N GLN A 97 -6.96 0.67 10.46
CA GLN A 97 -5.57 0.82 10.87
C GLN A 97 -4.80 1.58 9.80
N GLU A 98 -3.87 2.42 10.22
CA GLU A 98 -3.10 3.29 9.34
C GLU A 98 -1.62 3.22 9.72
N ILE A 99 -0.77 3.18 8.71
CA ILE A 99 0.68 3.30 8.84
C ILE A 99 1.16 4.31 7.81
N ASP A 100 1.86 5.33 8.29
CA ASP A 100 2.50 6.32 7.44
C ASP A 100 3.98 6.01 7.31
N ILE A 101 4.45 6.08 6.08
CA ILE A 101 5.85 5.90 5.72
C ILE A 101 6.29 7.12 4.94
N ALA A 102 7.41 7.73 5.30
CA ALA A 102 7.96 8.87 4.56
C ALA A 102 9.48 8.74 4.45
N LYS A 103 10.07 9.45 3.48
CA LYS A 103 11.52 9.61 3.41
C LYS A 103 12.00 10.47 4.57
N ASP A 104 12.97 9.97 5.32
CA ASP A 104 13.70 10.74 6.34
C ASP A 104 14.70 11.72 5.70
N ASP A 105 15.46 12.44 6.54
CA ASP A 105 16.48 13.40 6.12
C ASP A 105 17.60 12.77 5.25
N ASP A 106 17.83 11.46 5.38
CA ASP A 106 18.80 10.69 4.59
C ASP A 106 18.17 10.09 3.31
N GLY A 107 16.88 10.37 3.05
CA GLY A 107 16.12 9.86 1.92
C GLY A 107 15.66 8.40 2.07
N GLN A 108 15.76 7.81 3.26
CA GLN A 108 15.34 6.44 3.55
C GLN A 108 13.87 6.39 3.96
N MET A 109 13.14 5.38 3.50
CA MET A 109 11.74 5.19 3.91
C MET A 109 11.67 4.74 5.38
N THR A 110 10.94 5.47 6.21
CA THR A 110 10.77 5.20 7.64
C THR A 110 9.30 5.29 8.05
N VAL A 111 8.91 4.51 9.07
CA VAL A 111 7.57 4.60 9.66
C VAL A 111 7.49 5.84 10.54
N THR A 112 6.49 6.68 10.32
CA THR A 112 6.29 7.95 11.04
C THR A 112 5.05 7.95 11.95
N THR A 113 4.18 6.95 11.84
CA THR A 113 3.03 6.72 12.74
C THR A 113 3.45 6.04 14.04
N GLU A 114 2.64 6.22 15.09
CA GLU A 114 2.78 5.46 16.33
C GLU A 114 2.54 3.97 16.09
N ARG A 115 1.50 3.64 15.30
CA ARG A 115 1.27 2.27 14.82
C ARG A 115 2.34 1.92 13.80
N ASP A 116 2.99 0.78 13.99
CA ASP A 116 4.05 0.25 13.13
C ASP A 116 3.73 -1.16 12.58
N HIS A 117 2.53 -1.67 12.84
CA HIS A 117 2.05 -2.94 12.29
C HIS A 117 0.52 -2.98 12.19
N PHE A 118 0.03 -3.80 11.27
CA PHE A 118 -1.37 -4.19 11.20
C PHE A 118 -1.64 -5.45 12.02
N ASP A 119 -2.64 -5.40 12.91
CA ASP A 119 -3.18 -6.56 13.58
C ASP A 119 -4.42 -7.07 12.85
N VAL A 120 -4.42 -8.35 12.49
CA VAL A 120 -5.50 -8.96 11.71
C VAL A 120 -5.87 -10.33 12.26
N VAL A 121 -7.09 -10.76 11.97
CA VAL A 121 -7.63 -12.08 12.31
C VAL A 121 -7.84 -12.88 11.02
N ALA A 122 -7.31 -14.10 10.98
CA ALA A 122 -7.59 -15.05 9.91
C ALA A 122 -9.05 -15.53 10.00
N SER A 123 -9.78 -15.43 8.89
CA SER A 123 -11.19 -15.82 8.80
C SER A 123 -11.59 -16.06 7.34
N ASP A 124 -12.57 -16.94 7.12
CA ASP A 124 -13.19 -17.12 5.81
C ASP A 124 -14.21 -16.00 5.51
N ASP A 125 -14.73 -15.33 6.54
CA ASP A 125 -15.82 -14.34 6.44
C ASP A 125 -15.35 -12.88 6.56
N ILE A 126 -14.09 -12.66 6.97
CA ILE A 126 -13.50 -11.33 7.15
C ILE A 126 -12.45 -11.08 6.07
N TYR A 127 -12.53 -9.90 5.48
CA TYR A 127 -11.62 -9.38 4.48
C TYR A 127 -11.05 -8.05 4.96
N TYR A 128 -9.85 -7.71 4.49
CA TYR A 128 -9.19 -6.45 4.84
C TYR A 128 -8.92 -5.67 3.56
N GLY A 129 -9.65 -4.56 3.38
CA GLY A 129 -9.43 -3.61 2.31
C GLY A 129 -8.14 -2.84 2.54
N LEU A 130 -7.12 -3.09 1.73
CA LEU A 130 -5.88 -2.32 1.69
C LEU A 130 -6.06 -1.19 0.68
N GLU A 131 -5.76 0.04 1.11
CA GLU A 131 -5.64 1.22 0.26
C GLU A 131 -4.27 1.86 0.48
N LEU A 132 -3.53 2.05 -0.61
CA LEU A 132 -2.22 2.67 -0.62
C LEU A 132 -2.33 4.03 -1.30
N LYS A 133 -2.04 5.09 -0.56
CA LYS A 133 -1.98 6.45 -1.09
C LYS A 133 -0.54 6.93 -1.14
N TYR A 134 -0.11 7.39 -2.31
CA TYR A 134 1.24 7.89 -2.51
C TYR A 134 1.24 9.38 -2.70
N TYR A 135 2.23 10.01 -2.07
CA TYR A 135 2.38 11.44 -2.06
C TYR A 135 3.75 11.84 -2.57
N ASP A 136 3.80 12.94 -3.32
CA ASP A 136 5.05 13.60 -3.70
C ASP A 136 5.66 14.37 -2.52
N GLN A 137 6.81 15.01 -2.76
CA GLN A 137 7.49 15.86 -1.77
C GLN A 137 6.67 17.07 -1.29
N ASN A 138 5.64 17.47 -2.03
CA ASN A 138 4.75 18.57 -1.69
C ASN A 138 3.52 18.11 -0.90
N GLY A 139 3.37 16.80 -0.65
CA GLY A 139 2.21 16.22 0.00
C GLY A 139 0.98 16.09 -0.92
N MET A 140 1.18 16.14 -2.24
CA MET A 140 0.11 15.96 -3.22
C MET A 140 -0.07 14.48 -3.55
N LEU A 141 -1.32 14.01 -3.61
CA LEU A 141 -1.65 12.64 -3.98
C LEU A 141 -1.33 12.38 -5.46
N ILE A 142 -0.56 11.32 -5.75
CA ILE A 142 -0.05 11.03 -7.10
C ILE A 142 -0.51 9.70 -7.69
N ASN A 143 -1.45 8.98 -7.06
CA ASN A 143 -1.93 7.68 -7.56
C ASN A 143 -2.43 7.74 -9.02
N HIS A 144 -3.19 8.77 -9.39
CA HIS A 144 -3.67 9.01 -10.75
C HIS A 144 -2.55 8.98 -11.80
N GLN A 145 -1.33 9.43 -11.46
CA GLN A 145 -0.18 9.46 -12.36
C GLN A 145 0.23 8.07 -12.86
N PHE A 146 -0.15 6.99 -12.16
CA PHE A 146 0.11 5.61 -12.55
C PHE A 146 -0.99 5.00 -13.42
N SER A 147 -2.13 5.70 -13.56
CA SER A 147 -3.30 5.22 -14.31
C SER A 147 -3.47 5.94 -15.66
N GLY A 148 -2.49 6.72 -16.08
CA GLY A 148 -2.53 7.51 -17.31
C GLY A 148 -2.53 6.62 -18.56
N TYR A 149 -3.43 6.93 -19.50
CA TYR A 149 -3.54 6.26 -20.79
C TYR A 149 -3.74 7.29 -21.90
N PRO A 150 -2.65 7.93 -22.38
CA PRO A 150 -2.73 9.03 -23.34
C PRO A 150 -2.98 8.54 -24.77
N PHE A 151 -3.40 9.47 -25.63
CA PHE A 151 -3.57 9.26 -27.07
C PHE A 151 -2.70 10.25 -27.86
N MET A 152 -2.27 9.83 -29.05
CA MET A 152 -1.54 10.66 -30.02
C MET A 152 -2.20 10.60 -31.39
N LYS A 153 -1.86 11.56 -32.26
CA LYS A 153 -2.29 11.56 -33.66
C LYS A 153 -1.34 10.71 -34.50
N ASP A 154 -1.90 9.77 -35.25
CA ASP A 154 -1.15 9.04 -36.26
C ASP A 154 -0.89 9.90 -37.52
N LYS A 155 -0.31 9.28 -38.56
CA LYS A 155 0.04 9.97 -39.81
C LYS A 155 -1.18 10.47 -40.59
N ASP A 156 -2.34 9.87 -40.36
CA ASP A 156 -3.60 10.20 -41.03
C ASP A 156 -4.48 11.13 -40.18
N GLY A 157 -3.99 11.55 -39.00
CA GLY A 157 -4.68 12.46 -38.09
C GLY A 157 -5.72 11.78 -37.19
N VAL A 158 -5.71 10.45 -37.12
CA VAL A 158 -6.58 9.65 -36.26
C VAL A 158 -5.96 9.57 -34.87
N ASN A 159 -6.79 9.66 -33.82
CA ASN A 159 -6.31 9.44 -32.46
C ASN A 159 -6.09 7.94 -32.22
N VAL A 160 -4.87 7.60 -31.85
CA VAL A 160 -4.44 6.24 -31.50
C VAL A 160 -3.80 6.26 -30.11
N PRO A 161 -3.92 5.19 -29.33
CA PRO A 161 -3.25 5.11 -28.03
C PRO A 161 -1.75 5.41 -28.11
N ASP A 162 -1.25 6.26 -27.22
CA ASP A 162 0.19 6.53 -27.06
C ASP A 162 0.77 5.62 -25.98
N GLU A 163 0.93 4.37 -26.37
CA GLU A 163 1.22 3.28 -25.44
C GLU A 163 2.66 3.31 -24.92
N ASN A 164 3.55 4.06 -25.58
CA ASN A 164 4.92 4.29 -25.11
C ASN A 164 4.97 5.26 -23.93
N ASN A 165 3.97 6.15 -23.82
CA ASN A 165 3.85 7.14 -22.75
C ASN A 165 2.74 6.77 -21.75
N SER A 166 2.14 5.59 -21.88
CA SER A 166 1.09 5.11 -20.98
C SER A 166 1.67 4.62 -19.67
N THR A 167 1.37 5.29 -18.56
CA THR A 167 1.78 4.83 -17.23
C THR A 167 0.95 3.65 -16.76
N LEU A 168 -0.29 3.50 -17.25
CA LEU A 168 -1.14 2.35 -16.92
C LEU A 168 -0.54 1.02 -17.40
N LEU A 169 0.06 1.00 -18.60
CA LEU A 169 0.59 -0.22 -19.21
C LEU A 169 1.96 -0.65 -18.67
N VAL A 170 2.56 0.17 -17.79
CA VAL A 170 3.93 -0.07 -17.30
C VAL A 170 4.02 -0.33 -15.81
N HIS A 171 2.95 -0.24 -15.02
CA HIS A 171 3.00 -0.42 -13.56
C HIS A 171 2.09 -1.53 -13.05
N GLN A 172 2.58 -2.32 -12.10
CA GLN A 172 1.75 -3.22 -11.31
C GLN A 172 2.34 -3.41 -9.91
N HIS A 173 1.48 -3.37 -8.89
CA HIS A 173 1.88 -3.75 -7.55
C HIS A 173 1.95 -5.27 -7.39
N PHE A 174 2.94 -5.74 -6.65
CA PHE A 174 3.08 -7.11 -6.21
C PHE A 174 3.12 -7.15 -4.70
N PHE A 175 2.51 -8.19 -4.15
CA PHE A 175 2.40 -8.42 -2.72
C PHE A 175 3.03 -9.76 -2.37
N GLY A 176 3.90 -9.77 -1.38
CA GLY A 176 4.63 -10.96 -0.98
C GLY A 176 5.02 -10.94 0.48
N ILE A 177 5.92 -11.85 0.83
CA ILE A 177 6.49 -11.90 2.18
C ILE A 177 7.94 -11.42 2.09
N GLY A 178 8.21 -10.31 2.76
CA GLY A 178 9.55 -9.75 2.95
C GLY A 178 10.27 -10.38 4.14
N ASN A 179 11.53 -10.02 4.31
CA ASN A 179 12.39 -10.47 5.40
C ASN A 179 13.10 -9.30 6.13
N SER A 180 12.65 -8.07 5.94
CA SER A 180 13.14 -6.90 6.65
C SER A 180 11.99 -5.96 7.00
N SER A 181 12.21 -5.08 7.99
CA SER A 181 11.29 -3.99 8.32
C SER A 181 11.94 -2.64 8.03
N LEU A 182 11.13 -1.59 7.94
CA LEU A 182 11.65 -0.23 7.94
C LEU A 182 12.13 0.18 9.34
N ASN A 183 12.92 1.25 9.40
CA ASN A 183 13.18 1.95 10.65
C ASN A 183 11.91 2.71 11.09
N LYS A 184 11.81 3.05 12.37
CA LYS A 184 10.74 3.91 12.90
C LYS A 184 11.35 5.18 13.49
N GLU A 185 10.83 6.33 13.10
CA GLU A 185 11.23 7.60 13.70
C GLU A 185 10.76 7.70 15.15
N ALA A 186 11.64 8.19 16.03
CA ALA A 186 11.27 8.48 17.41
C ALA A 186 10.77 9.92 17.48
N LYS A 187 9.44 10.11 17.56
CA LYS A 187 8.87 11.45 17.74
C LYS A 187 9.22 12.10 19.09
N ASP A 188 9.65 11.33 20.11
CA ASP A 188 9.85 11.87 21.48
C ASP A 188 11.13 11.45 22.23
N THR A 189 11.91 10.45 21.79
CA THR A 189 13.02 9.88 22.60
C THR A 189 14.42 10.00 22.00
N GLY A 190 14.56 10.52 20.78
CA GLY A 190 15.86 10.67 20.10
C GLY A 190 16.56 9.37 19.72
N SER A 191 15.99 8.19 20.01
CA SER A 191 16.47 6.89 19.54
C SER A 191 15.35 6.15 18.79
N GLY A 192 15.32 6.30 17.46
CA GLY A 192 14.41 5.56 16.59
C GLY A 192 14.56 4.04 16.75
N GLN A 193 13.52 3.29 16.38
CA GLN A 193 13.60 1.83 16.38
C GLN A 193 14.31 1.36 15.11
N LYS A 194 15.39 0.58 15.28
CA LYS A 194 16.13 0.02 14.15
C LYS A 194 15.32 -1.05 13.43
N SER A 195 15.50 -1.11 12.11
CA SER A 195 14.97 -2.15 11.25
C SER A 195 15.32 -3.55 11.72
N MET A 196 14.35 -4.44 11.61
CA MET A 196 14.56 -5.87 11.73
C MET A 196 15.11 -6.40 10.42
N GLN A 197 16.12 -7.27 10.52
CA GLN A 197 16.69 -7.97 9.37
C GLN A 197 16.47 -9.48 9.50
N LEU A 198 16.42 -10.18 8.36
CA LEU A 198 16.10 -11.61 8.27
C LEU A 198 14.82 -11.99 9.02
N ALA A 199 13.86 -11.06 9.11
CA ALA A 199 12.62 -11.13 9.85
C ALA A 199 11.53 -11.90 9.07
N TYR A 200 11.84 -13.13 8.66
CA TYR A 200 10.91 -14.07 8.04
C TYR A 200 9.69 -14.36 8.96
N PRO A 201 8.61 -14.97 8.43
CA PRO A 201 7.44 -15.35 9.19
C PRO A 201 7.80 -16.05 10.52
N ARG A 202 7.35 -15.48 11.65
CA ARG A 202 7.72 -15.90 13.01
C ARG A 202 6.54 -15.86 13.97
N SER A 203 6.60 -16.61 15.07
CA SER A 203 5.55 -16.62 16.10
C SER A 203 5.37 -15.26 16.78
N LEU A 204 4.26 -15.09 17.50
CA LEU A 204 3.93 -13.85 18.21
C LEU A 204 4.32 -13.86 19.70
N ASP A 205 5.13 -14.84 20.11
CA ASP A 205 5.59 -14.94 21.50
C ASP A 205 6.65 -13.88 21.82
N GLU A 206 6.83 -13.61 23.11
CA GLU A 206 7.87 -12.68 23.61
C GLU A 206 9.25 -13.05 23.07
N ARG A 207 9.50 -14.35 22.88
CA ARG A 207 10.69 -14.88 22.23
C ARG A 207 10.30 -15.55 20.91
N PRO A 208 10.16 -14.79 19.82
CA PRO A 208 9.58 -15.29 18.58
C PRO A 208 10.47 -16.36 17.95
N THR A 209 9.86 -17.39 17.37
CA THR A 209 10.56 -18.42 16.61
C THR A 209 10.14 -18.38 15.15
N TYR A 210 11.08 -18.67 14.25
CA TYR A 210 10.80 -18.80 12.83
C TYR A 210 9.86 -19.97 12.56
N TYR A 211 8.95 -19.78 11.60
CA TYR A 211 8.26 -20.90 10.97
C TYR A 211 9.17 -21.50 9.90
N ASP A 212 9.56 -22.76 10.09
CA ASP A 212 10.59 -23.41 9.28
C ASP A 212 10.20 -23.41 7.79
N ARG A 213 8.92 -23.67 7.52
CA ARG A 213 8.30 -23.71 6.19
C ARG A 213 8.50 -22.43 5.38
N TYR A 214 8.51 -21.27 6.03
CA TYR A 214 8.59 -19.96 5.38
C TYR A 214 9.97 -19.31 5.51
N THR A 215 10.94 -20.02 6.12
CA THR A 215 12.24 -19.45 6.49
C THR A 215 13.39 -20.21 5.89
N PHE A 216 13.41 -21.54 5.98
CA PHE A 216 14.57 -22.34 5.61
C PHE A 216 14.39 -23.04 4.27
N ARG A 217 15.49 -23.18 3.54
CA ARG A 217 15.53 -24.01 2.35
C ARG A 217 15.60 -25.48 2.73
N GLU A 218 14.68 -26.26 2.20
CA GLU A 218 14.66 -27.72 2.36
C GLU A 218 15.33 -28.40 1.16
N LYS A 219 16.16 -29.41 1.46
CA LYS A 219 16.69 -30.35 0.47
C LYS A 219 16.66 -31.76 1.06
N GLY A 220 15.75 -32.61 0.54
CA GLY A 220 15.60 -34.00 1.00
C GLY A 220 15.15 -34.12 2.46
N GLY A 221 14.18 -33.31 2.90
CA GLY A 221 13.66 -33.33 4.27
C GLY A 221 14.57 -32.70 5.34
N SER A 222 15.74 -32.19 4.95
CA SER A 222 16.71 -31.57 5.86
C SER A 222 16.95 -30.10 5.52
N PRO A 223 17.30 -29.27 6.52
CA PRO A 223 17.67 -27.87 6.27
C PRO A 223 18.99 -27.82 5.51
N GLU A 224 19.07 -27.00 4.46
CA GLU A 224 20.28 -26.89 3.65
C GLU A 224 21.33 -25.99 4.34
N PRO A 225 22.53 -26.49 4.69
CA PRO A 225 23.57 -25.67 5.29
C PRO A 225 24.02 -24.53 4.36
N ALA A 226 24.52 -23.45 4.96
CA ALA A 226 25.11 -22.35 4.21
C ALA A 226 26.28 -22.82 3.34
N THR A 227 26.47 -22.12 2.22
CA THR A 227 27.60 -22.32 1.31
C THR A 227 28.34 -21.01 1.11
N LYS A 228 29.57 -21.08 0.59
CA LYS A 228 30.35 -19.88 0.24
C LYS A 228 29.62 -18.90 -0.71
N PHE A 229 28.64 -19.40 -1.48
CA PHE A 229 27.88 -18.62 -2.47
C PHE A 229 26.44 -18.32 -2.03
N SER A 230 26.06 -18.72 -0.82
CA SER A 230 24.72 -18.45 -0.30
C SER A 230 24.61 -16.99 0.16
N ALA A 231 23.73 -16.24 -0.50
CA ALA A 231 23.56 -14.80 -0.27
C ALA A 231 22.74 -14.47 0.99
N SER A 232 21.87 -15.37 1.43
CA SER A 232 21.03 -15.18 2.62
C SER A 232 21.00 -16.46 3.45
N ASN A 233 21.35 -16.33 4.73
CA ASN A 233 21.43 -17.43 5.68
C ASN A 233 20.90 -16.99 7.04
N ILE A 234 20.53 -17.94 7.88
CA ILE A 234 20.13 -17.73 9.28
C ILE A 234 20.88 -18.70 10.18
N PHE A 235 21.30 -18.22 11.35
CA PHE A 235 21.85 -19.09 12.40
C PHE A 235 20.74 -19.96 13.00
N ALA A 236 20.98 -21.26 13.04
CA ALA A 236 20.19 -22.20 13.82
C ALA A 236 21.10 -22.99 14.78
N PRO A 237 20.58 -23.46 15.92
CA PRO A 237 21.35 -24.29 16.85
C PRO A 237 21.95 -25.52 16.16
N GLU A 238 23.11 -25.95 16.63
CA GLU A 238 23.71 -27.20 16.12
C GLU A 238 22.74 -28.38 16.32
N GLY A 239 22.62 -29.23 15.29
CA GLY A 239 21.64 -30.33 15.27
C GLY A 239 20.21 -29.90 14.89
N PHE A 240 20.01 -28.68 14.40
CA PHE A 240 18.72 -28.22 13.88
C PHE A 240 18.11 -29.18 12.84
N THR A 241 16.81 -29.43 12.99
CA THR A 241 15.96 -30.21 12.06
C THR A 241 14.68 -29.43 11.77
N LEU A 242 14.17 -29.56 10.55
CA LEU A 242 12.95 -28.87 10.10
C LEU A 242 11.68 -29.44 10.77
N GLY A 243 10.64 -28.62 10.84
CA GLY A 243 9.29 -28.98 11.25
C GLY A 243 8.98 -28.73 12.72
N GLN A 244 9.96 -28.24 13.49
CA GLN A 244 9.78 -27.97 14.92
C GLN A 244 9.48 -26.50 15.21
N ASN A 245 9.79 -25.58 14.30
CA ASN A 245 9.62 -24.12 14.48
C ASN A 245 10.26 -23.60 15.79
N LYS A 246 11.47 -24.10 16.10
CA LYS A 246 12.18 -23.81 17.37
C LYS A 246 13.35 -22.84 17.22
N VAL A 247 13.69 -22.43 16.00
CA VAL A 247 14.78 -21.47 15.80
C VAL A 247 14.30 -20.09 16.22
N VAL A 248 14.89 -19.56 17.29
CA VAL A 248 14.55 -18.24 17.83
C VAL A 248 15.05 -17.15 16.89
N TYR A 249 14.20 -16.15 16.62
CA TYR A 249 14.60 -14.90 16.00
C TYR A 249 15.37 -14.05 17.02
N ASP A 250 16.58 -13.64 16.66
CA ASP A 250 17.43 -12.76 17.47
C ASP A 250 18.09 -11.73 16.56
N THR A 251 17.97 -10.46 16.92
CA THR A 251 18.45 -9.35 16.09
C THR A 251 19.97 -9.32 15.98
N GLU A 252 20.72 -9.64 17.04
CA GLU A 252 22.19 -9.69 16.98
C GLU A 252 22.65 -10.84 16.06
N LEU A 253 22.05 -12.02 16.19
CA LEU A 253 22.34 -13.15 15.31
C LEU A 253 21.94 -12.88 13.86
N ALA A 254 20.84 -12.16 13.61
CA ALA A 254 20.43 -11.79 12.26
C ALA A 254 21.48 -10.89 11.59
N TRP A 255 21.93 -9.83 12.27
CA TRP A 255 23.00 -8.96 11.76
C TRP A 255 24.32 -9.71 11.59
N LYS A 256 24.66 -10.60 12.55
CA LYS A 256 25.87 -11.42 12.43
C LYS A 256 25.80 -12.39 11.25
N SER A 257 24.61 -12.94 10.96
CA SER A 257 24.39 -13.80 9.81
C SER A 257 24.61 -13.07 8.50
N ILE A 258 24.13 -11.82 8.38
CA ILE A 258 24.38 -10.96 7.22
C ILE A 258 25.88 -10.70 7.07
N GLU A 259 26.57 -10.35 8.16
CA GLU A 259 28.00 -10.05 8.14
C GLU A 259 28.85 -11.22 7.62
N LEU A 260 28.46 -12.46 7.95
CA LEU A 260 29.21 -13.67 7.61
C LEU A 260 28.77 -14.31 6.28
N SER A 261 27.54 -14.06 5.84
CA SER A 261 27.01 -14.62 4.59
C SER A 261 27.90 -14.23 3.39
N GLY A 262 28.13 -15.20 2.49
CA GLY A 262 29.04 -15.03 1.36
C GLY A 262 30.55 -15.09 1.68
N LYS A 263 30.95 -15.26 2.95
CA LYS A 263 32.36 -15.38 3.37
C LYS A 263 32.72 -16.83 3.77
N PRO A 264 34.00 -17.22 3.77
CA PRO A 264 34.44 -18.57 4.20
C PRO A 264 33.99 -18.93 5.62
N GLU A 265 33.90 -17.94 6.51
CA GLU A 265 33.46 -18.08 7.90
C GLU A 265 32.02 -18.58 8.03
N ALA A 266 31.19 -18.42 7.00
CA ALA A 266 29.82 -18.94 6.99
C ALA A 266 29.74 -20.46 7.12
N LEU A 267 30.83 -21.17 6.83
CA LEU A 267 30.92 -22.64 6.92
C LEU A 267 31.33 -23.13 8.31
N LEU A 268 31.75 -22.23 9.19
CA LEU A 268 32.27 -22.56 10.52
C LEU A 268 31.16 -22.47 11.58
N PRO A 269 31.21 -23.30 12.63
CA PRO A 269 30.35 -23.11 13.80
C PRO A 269 30.62 -21.76 14.47
N TYR A 270 29.56 -21.14 14.98
CA TYR A 270 29.64 -19.90 15.75
C TYR A 270 29.20 -20.17 17.19
N THR A 271 30.07 -19.89 18.16
CA THR A 271 29.70 -19.92 19.58
C THR A 271 29.27 -18.52 20.00
N ALA A 272 28.00 -18.37 20.34
CA ALA A 272 27.46 -17.10 20.81
C ALA A 272 27.85 -16.82 22.26
N LYS A 273 27.57 -15.60 22.74
CA LYS A 273 27.87 -15.18 24.13
C LYS A 273 27.16 -16.03 25.19
N ASP A 274 26.05 -16.68 24.83
CA ASP A 274 25.30 -17.57 25.71
C ASP A 274 25.90 -18.99 25.81
N GLY A 275 27.04 -19.24 25.15
CA GLY A 275 27.74 -20.51 25.15
C GLY A 275 27.15 -21.55 24.20
N LYS A 276 26.07 -21.23 23.46
CA LYS A 276 25.49 -22.15 22.49
C LYS A 276 26.22 -22.06 21.15
N THR A 277 26.30 -23.21 20.48
CA THR A 277 26.88 -23.33 19.14
C THR A 277 25.79 -23.27 18.09
N TYR A 278 26.02 -22.45 17.08
CA TYR A 278 25.13 -22.23 15.95
C TYR A 278 25.84 -22.55 14.63
N ARG A 279 25.05 -22.87 13.60
CA ARG A 279 25.50 -23.00 12.22
C ARG A 279 24.58 -22.20 11.30
N LEU A 280 25.12 -21.70 10.19
CA LEU A 280 24.31 -21.01 9.19
C LEU A 280 23.62 -22.02 8.27
N TYR A 281 22.34 -21.78 8.03
CA TYR A 281 21.50 -22.51 7.09
C TYR A 281 20.90 -21.54 6.08
N ARG A 282 20.76 -22.00 4.84
CA ARG A 282 20.23 -21.18 3.74
C ARG A 282 18.77 -20.86 3.98
N THR A 283 18.41 -19.62 3.76
CA THR A 283 17.00 -19.22 3.79
C THR A 283 16.27 -19.69 2.55
N ILE A 284 14.95 -19.78 2.64
CA ILE A 284 14.09 -20.00 1.48
C ILE A 284 14.32 -18.89 0.46
N ASP A 285 14.30 -19.29 -0.81
CA ASP A 285 14.38 -18.37 -1.93
C ASP A 285 13.07 -17.56 -2.03
N LEU A 286 13.15 -16.26 -2.31
CA LEU A 286 11.97 -15.40 -2.35
C LEU A 286 10.94 -15.86 -3.39
N MET A 287 11.36 -16.44 -4.52
CA MET A 287 10.43 -16.97 -5.52
C MET A 287 9.69 -18.20 -5.01
N LYS A 288 10.37 -19.05 -4.24
CA LYS A 288 9.71 -20.18 -3.57
C LYS A 288 8.76 -19.70 -2.48
N LEU A 289 9.16 -18.69 -1.72
CA LEU A 289 8.33 -18.08 -0.69
C LEU A 289 7.07 -17.46 -1.29
N ASN A 290 7.21 -16.73 -2.40
CA ASN A 290 6.08 -16.15 -3.14
C ASN A 290 5.04 -17.19 -3.58
N LYS A 291 5.48 -18.37 -4.01
CA LYS A 291 4.57 -19.48 -4.38
C LYS A 291 3.72 -19.99 -3.20
N ILE A 292 4.23 -19.89 -1.99
CA ILE A 292 3.53 -20.35 -0.77
C ILE A 292 2.92 -19.20 0.04
N THR A 293 3.11 -17.94 -0.37
CA THR A 293 2.43 -16.76 0.19
C THR A 293 0.91 -16.95 0.34
N PRO A 294 0.19 -17.56 -0.62
CA PRO A 294 -1.26 -17.83 -0.49
C PRO A 294 -1.66 -18.69 0.72
N GLU A 295 -0.73 -19.40 1.36
CA GLU A 295 -1.01 -20.11 2.61
C GLU A 295 -1.15 -19.17 3.82
N ILE A 296 -0.59 -17.97 3.73
CA ILE A 296 -0.67 -16.94 4.76
C ILE A 296 -1.75 -15.92 4.39
N PHE A 297 -1.71 -15.39 3.17
CA PHE A 297 -2.72 -14.44 2.69
C PHE A 297 -2.90 -14.47 1.16
N THR A 298 -4.08 -14.09 0.70
CA THR A 298 -4.37 -13.77 -0.71
C THR A 298 -4.63 -12.28 -0.90
N TYR A 299 -4.46 -11.77 -2.12
CA TYR A 299 -4.79 -10.41 -2.52
C TYR A 299 -5.65 -10.39 -3.79
N GLU A 300 -6.83 -9.77 -3.73
CA GLU A 300 -7.67 -9.47 -4.89
C GLU A 300 -7.51 -8.00 -5.28
N TYR A 301 -7.17 -7.70 -6.54
CA TYR A 301 -7.09 -6.31 -7.04
C TYR A 301 -8.48 -5.70 -7.19
N ARG A 302 -8.65 -4.47 -6.68
CA ARG A 302 -9.93 -3.76 -6.60
C ARG A 302 -9.81 -2.28 -6.97
N ASP A 303 -8.82 -1.93 -7.78
CA ASP A 303 -8.64 -0.56 -8.24
C ASP A 303 -9.88 -0.06 -8.97
N THR A 304 -10.21 1.20 -8.71
CA THR A 304 -11.34 1.91 -9.30
C THR A 304 -10.88 2.82 -10.43
N ASP A 305 -11.81 3.24 -11.28
CA ASP A 305 -11.56 4.33 -12.23
C ASP A 305 -12.54 5.47 -11.91
N PRO A 306 -12.08 6.63 -11.39
CA PRO A 306 -10.68 6.97 -11.02
C PRO A 306 -10.14 6.17 -9.84
N VAL A 307 -8.81 6.06 -9.74
CA VAL A 307 -8.12 5.25 -8.72
C VAL A 307 -8.28 5.81 -7.31
N GLU A 308 -8.58 7.10 -7.16
CA GLU A 308 -8.81 7.78 -5.89
C GLU A 308 -10.21 7.52 -5.31
N GLU A 309 -11.18 7.18 -6.16
CA GLU A 309 -12.60 7.17 -5.78
C GLU A 309 -13.11 5.83 -5.22
N GLU A 310 -14.24 5.85 -4.53
CA GLU A 310 -14.83 4.65 -3.95
C GLU A 310 -15.74 3.94 -4.96
N LEU A 311 -15.73 2.60 -4.96
CA LEU A 311 -16.56 1.81 -5.88
C LEU A 311 -18.04 2.16 -5.68
N GLY A 312 -18.78 2.39 -6.78
CA GLY A 312 -20.22 2.69 -6.75
C GLY A 312 -20.59 4.11 -6.29
N LYS A 313 -19.61 4.97 -5.97
CA LYS A 313 -19.87 6.39 -5.69
C LYS A 313 -20.42 7.09 -6.93
N LEU A 314 -21.41 7.96 -6.74
CA LEU A 314 -22.02 8.76 -7.81
C LEU A 314 -21.17 10.00 -8.11
N PHE A 315 -20.91 10.28 -9.39
CA PHE A 315 -20.31 11.56 -9.81
C PHE A 315 -21.38 12.65 -9.80
N VAL A 316 -21.35 13.52 -8.78
CA VAL A 316 -22.38 14.55 -8.51
C VAL A 316 -22.03 15.95 -9.02
N ASP A 317 -20.78 16.17 -9.40
CA ASP A 317 -20.32 17.42 -10.01
C ASP A 317 -19.81 17.12 -11.44
N SER A 318 -19.53 18.15 -12.24
CA SER A 318 -18.74 18.00 -13.48
C SER A 318 -17.29 17.67 -13.10
N TYR A 319 -17.12 16.53 -12.45
CA TYR A 319 -15.85 15.96 -12.07
C TYR A 319 -15.24 15.42 -13.35
N ASN A 320 -14.25 16.16 -13.84
CA ASN A 320 -13.38 15.72 -14.90
C ASN A 320 -12.34 14.82 -14.25
N ASP A 321 -12.30 13.55 -14.64
CA ASP A 321 -11.14 12.72 -14.31
C ASP A 321 -9.92 13.17 -15.14
N ASP A 322 -8.78 12.55 -14.89
CA ASP A 322 -7.52 12.82 -15.59
C ASP A 322 -7.47 12.24 -17.01
N PHE A 323 -8.54 11.57 -17.46
CA PHE A 323 -8.60 10.95 -18.77
C PHE A 323 -9.11 11.96 -19.81
N ILE A 324 -8.34 12.11 -20.89
CA ILE A 324 -8.71 12.94 -22.04
C ILE A 324 -9.37 12.05 -23.09
N ASP A 325 -10.61 12.37 -23.42
CA ASP A 325 -11.39 11.66 -24.41
C ASP A 325 -10.78 11.88 -25.81
N PRO A 326 -10.35 10.82 -26.52
CA PRO A 326 -9.74 10.96 -27.84
C PRO A 326 -10.70 11.50 -28.89
N ASP A 327 -12.01 11.37 -28.75
CA ASP A 327 -12.96 11.85 -29.75
C ASP A 327 -13.22 13.37 -29.61
N THR A 328 -13.09 13.91 -28.40
CA THR A 328 -13.42 15.32 -28.11
C THR A 328 -12.22 16.19 -27.74
N ASP A 329 -11.07 15.59 -27.44
CA ASP A 329 -9.87 16.28 -26.93
C ASP A 329 -10.17 17.09 -25.65
N ALA A 330 -11.12 16.60 -24.85
CA ALA A 330 -11.58 17.22 -23.62
C ALA A 330 -11.63 16.16 -22.50
N PRO A 331 -11.61 16.58 -21.22
CA PRO A 331 -11.74 15.65 -20.12
C PRO A 331 -13.05 14.86 -20.19
N ARG A 332 -12.97 13.56 -19.92
CA ARG A 332 -14.11 12.64 -19.97
C ARG A 332 -15.18 13.07 -18.98
N GLN A 333 -16.41 13.24 -19.48
CA GLN A 333 -17.56 13.62 -18.68
C GLN A 333 -18.22 12.38 -18.09
N ARG A 334 -18.36 12.34 -16.76
CA ARG A 334 -18.95 11.20 -16.04
C ARG A 334 -20.10 11.59 -15.11
N TYR A 335 -20.63 12.80 -15.27
CA TYR A 335 -21.73 13.30 -14.45
C TYR A 335 -22.94 12.37 -14.49
N GLY A 336 -23.40 11.94 -13.31
CA GLY A 336 -24.53 11.01 -13.17
C GLY A 336 -24.16 9.53 -13.28
N GLU A 337 -22.90 9.20 -13.60
CA GLU A 337 -22.40 7.83 -13.60
C GLU A 337 -21.95 7.37 -12.19
N THR A 338 -21.68 6.08 -12.06
CA THR A 338 -21.09 5.51 -10.85
C THR A 338 -19.67 5.00 -11.11
N VAL A 339 -18.80 5.17 -10.11
CA VAL A 339 -17.43 4.67 -10.13
C VAL A 339 -17.43 3.15 -10.31
N GLY A 340 -16.71 2.66 -11.32
CA GLY A 340 -16.49 1.25 -11.60
C GLY A 340 -15.05 0.83 -11.34
N PHE A 341 -14.72 -0.42 -11.66
CA PHE A 341 -13.32 -0.87 -11.61
C PHE A 341 -12.49 -0.26 -12.73
N LEU A 342 -11.20 -0.12 -12.44
CA LEU A 342 -10.17 0.14 -13.43
C LEU A 342 -10.06 -1.05 -14.40
N ARG A 343 -10.06 -0.74 -15.69
CA ARG A 343 -9.99 -1.71 -16.79
C ARG A 343 -8.86 -1.37 -17.73
N GLN A 344 -8.45 -2.37 -18.51
CA GLN A 344 -7.50 -2.20 -19.60
C GLN A 344 -7.91 -1.01 -20.47
N ASN A 345 -6.91 -0.19 -20.84
CA ASN A 345 -7.08 1.01 -21.66
C ASN A 345 -8.04 2.06 -21.08
N ARG A 346 -8.27 2.07 -19.76
CA ARG A 346 -9.27 2.94 -19.09
C ARG A 346 -10.69 2.81 -19.66
N SER A 347 -11.03 1.65 -20.25
CA SER A 347 -12.35 1.40 -20.86
C SER A 347 -13.47 1.41 -19.83
N LEU A 348 -14.60 2.02 -20.20
CA LEU A 348 -15.86 1.97 -19.42
C LEU A 348 -16.78 0.84 -19.88
N ASP A 349 -16.38 0.07 -20.89
CA ASP A 349 -17.22 -0.98 -21.47
C ASP A 349 -17.36 -2.17 -20.54
N LYS A 350 -18.58 -2.70 -20.50
CA LYS A 350 -18.86 -3.91 -19.73
C LYS A 350 -18.12 -5.10 -20.34
N GLY A 351 -17.41 -5.83 -19.48
CA GLY A 351 -16.71 -7.06 -19.85
C GLY A 351 -15.25 -6.85 -20.24
N THR A 352 -14.78 -5.61 -20.42
CA THR A 352 -13.35 -5.35 -20.60
C THR A 352 -12.57 -5.83 -19.38
N GLU A 353 -11.41 -6.45 -19.60
CA GLU A 353 -10.62 -7.02 -18.52
C GLU A 353 -10.18 -5.97 -17.50
N ARG A 354 -10.10 -6.37 -16.24
CA ARG A 354 -9.68 -5.48 -15.15
C ARG A 354 -8.18 -5.22 -15.25
N ASP A 355 -7.78 -4.02 -14.87
CA ASP A 355 -6.39 -3.73 -14.62
C ASP A 355 -5.98 -4.16 -13.20
N ARG A 356 -4.68 -4.18 -12.93
CA ARG A 356 -4.08 -4.64 -11.66
C ARG A 356 -3.02 -3.65 -11.19
N LEU A 357 -3.37 -2.36 -11.07
CA LEU A 357 -2.45 -1.39 -10.49
C LEU A 357 -2.11 -1.79 -9.05
N GLY A 358 -3.09 -2.05 -8.20
CA GLY A 358 -2.95 -2.55 -6.83
C GLY A 358 -2.83 -1.48 -5.76
N PHE A 359 -3.32 -0.26 -6.02
CA PHE A 359 -3.51 0.75 -4.97
C PHE A 359 -4.65 0.39 -4.03
N LYS A 360 -5.67 -0.33 -4.54
CA LYS A 360 -6.79 -0.84 -3.76
C LYS A 360 -6.95 -2.34 -3.97
N GLY A 361 -7.18 -3.06 -2.89
CA GLY A 361 -7.43 -4.49 -2.96
C GLY A 361 -7.83 -5.12 -1.64
N LEU A 362 -8.14 -6.41 -1.69
CA LEU A 362 -8.64 -7.16 -0.55
C LEU A 362 -7.66 -8.23 -0.14
N LEU A 363 -7.19 -8.13 1.10
CA LEU A 363 -6.42 -9.16 1.78
C LEU A 363 -7.35 -10.12 2.52
N GLN A 364 -7.13 -11.41 2.35
CA GLN A 364 -7.71 -12.44 3.20
C GLN A 364 -6.60 -13.26 3.84
N PHE A 365 -6.68 -13.48 5.16
CA PHE A 365 -5.64 -14.18 5.92
C PHE A 365 -6.10 -15.60 6.28
N HIS A 366 -5.20 -16.56 6.12
CA HIS A 366 -5.50 -17.99 6.25
C HIS A 366 -4.72 -18.68 7.38
N LYS A 367 -3.68 -18.04 7.91
CA LYS A 367 -2.84 -18.55 8.99
C LYS A 367 -2.69 -17.52 10.10
N ALA A 368 -2.82 -17.95 11.36
CA ALA A 368 -2.65 -17.12 12.56
C ALA A 368 -1.40 -17.47 13.38
N ASP A 369 -1.23 -16.75 14.49
CA ASP A 369 -0.07 -16.81 15.40
C ASP A 369 1.24 -16.41 14.70
N LEU A 370 1.15 -15.45 13.78
CA LEU A 370 2.23 -15.14 12.87
C LEU A 370 2.47 -13.64 12.75
N ALA A 371 3.73 -13.21 12.90
CA ALA A 371 4.22 -11.92 12.41
C ALA A 371 5.01 -12.12 11.11
N PHE A 372 4.73 -11.30 10.10
CA PHE A 372 5.47 -11.27 8.85
C PHE A 372 5.58 -9.84 8.31
N GLN A 373 6.33 -9.66 7.22
CA GLN A 373 6.48 -8.39 6.54
C GLN A 373 5.75 -8.49 5.20
N LEU A 374 4.64 -7.78 5.04
CA LEU A 374 3.94 -7.68 3.76
C LEU A 374 4.81 -6.84 2.82
N GLN A 375 5.49 -7.48 1.89
CA GLN A 375 6.31 -6.79 0.91
C GLN A 375 5.41 -6.18 -0.16
N VAL A 376 5.49 -4.87 -0.34
CA VAL A 376 4.79 -4.13 -1.40
C VAL A 376 5.82 -3.64 -2.40
N LYS A 377 5.62 -3.98 -3.67
CA LYS A 377 6.52 -3.59 -4.76
C LYS A 377 5.72 -3.04 -5.93
N ILE A 378 6.09 -1.88 -6.46
CA ILE A 378 5.60 -1.44 -7.77
C ILE A 378 6.67 -1.81 -8.79
N CYS A 379 6.33 -2.70 -9.70
CA CYS A 379 7.23 -3.15 -10.74
C CYS A 379 6.90 -2.47 -12.06
N HIS A 380 7.94 -2.16 -12.84
CA HIS A 380 7.75 -1.82 -14.24
C HIS A 380 7.43 -3.09 -15.06
N ILE A 381 6.17 -3.31 -15.42
CA ILE A 381 5.75 -4.43 -16.28
C ILE A 381 5.26 -3.88 -17.63
N LEU A 382 5.85 -4.22 -18.76
CA LEU A 382 5.21 -3.87 -20.04
C LEU A 382 4.15 -4.94 -20.33
N ASN A 383 2.87 -4.65 -20.12
CA ASN A 383 1.78 -5.63 -20.21
C ASN A 383 1.31 -5.97 -21.66
N LYS A 384 2.10 -5.65 -22.69
CA LYS A 384 1.72 -5.89 -24.10
C LYS A 384 2.21 -7.20 -24.70
N GLY A 385 1.31 -7.90 -25.39
CA GLY A 385 1.57 -9.13 -26.17
C GLY A 385 1.89 -8.93 -27.66
N GLN A 386 1.67 -7.74 -28.24
CA GLN A 386 2.10 -7.36 -29.60
C GLN A 386 2.61 -5.92 -29.62
N GLN A 387 3.80 -5.70 -30.20
CA GLN A 387 4.41 -4.37 -30.28
C GLN A 387 3.90 -3.53 -31.47
N HIS A 388 3.48 -4.15 -32.57
CA HIS A 388 2.98 -3.46 -33.77
C HIS A 388 1.86 -4.22 -34.49
N VAL A 389 0.93 -3.49 -35.12
CA VAL A 389 -0.16 -4.03 -35.95
C VAL A 389 0.41 -4.79 -37.15
N GLY A 390 0.04 -6.07 -37.29
CA GLY A 390 0.49 -6.94 -38.38
C GLY A 390 1.78 -7.71 -38.12
N GLU A 391 2.43 -7.53 -36.95
CA GLU A 391 3.55 -8.37 -36.52
C GLU A 391 3.06 -9.55 -35.67
N PRO A 392 3.74 -10.72 -35.72
CA PRO A 392 3.47 -11.82 -34.80
C PRO A 392 3.71 -11.38 -33.34
N GLU A 393 2.95 -11.94 -32.39
CA GLU A 393 3.09 -11.71 -30.95
C GLU A 393 4.56 -11.76 -30.53
N LYS A 394 5.11 -10.59 -30.19
CA LYS A 394 6.42 -10.48 -29.55
C LYS A 394 6.20 -9.94 -28.14
N PRO A 395 6.59 -10.71 -27.11
CA PRO A 395 6.38 -10.33 -25.72
C PRO A 395 7.05 -9.00 -25.41
N ALA A 396 6.34 -8.07 -24.78
CA ALA A 396 6.97 -6.89 -24.19
C ALA A 396 7.79 -7.28 -22.95
N LYS A 397 8.70 -6.39 -22.51
CA LYS A 397 9.58 -6.64 -21.36
C LYS A 397 8.71 -6.97 -20.14
N TYR A 398 8.86 -8.20 -19.63
CA TYR A 398 8.18 -8.69 -18.43
C TYR A 398 6.66 -8.98 -18.56
N CYS A 399 6.11 -9.09 -19.77
CA CYS A 399 4.71 -9.48 -19.98
C CYS A 399 4.44 -10.95 -19.57
N ASN A 400 3.22 -11.28 -19.13
CA ASN A 400 2.80 -12.65 -18.86
C ASN A 400 2.16 -13.29 -20.11
N THR A 401 2.97 -13.88 -20.99
CA THR A 401 2.45 -14.53 -22.23
C THR A 401 1.49 -15.69 -21.95
N ASN A 402 1.55 -16.29 -20.75
CA ASN A 402 0.66 -17.38 -20.37
C ASN A 402 -0.73 -16.89 -19.90
N ASN A 403 -0.93 -15.58 -19.83
CA ASN A 403 -2.17 -14.95 -19.38
C ASN A 403 -2.70 -13.96 -20.44
N SER A 404 -2.58 -14.32 -21.72
CA SER A 404 -3.07 -13.52 -22.85
C SER A 404 -4.58 -13.27 -22.80
N GLU A 405 -5.34 -14.18 -22.18
CA GLU A 405 -6.79 -14.08 -21.99
C GLU A 405 -7.21 -13.15 -20.83
N ASN A 406 -6.25 -12.55 -20.11
CA ASN A 406 -6.52 -11.57 -19.04
C ASN A 406 -5.46 -10.45 -19.04
N GLY A 407 -5.15 -9.93 -20.23
CA GLY A 407 -4.40 -8.68 -20.39
C GLY A 407 -2.91 -8.83 -20.12
N TYR A 408 -2.37 -10.05 -20.16
CA TYR A 408 -0.96 -10.37 -19.91
C TYR A 408 -0.45 -9.89 -18.54
N LEU A 409 -1.35 -9.68 -17.57
CA LEU A 409 -1.01 -9.27 -16.22
C LEU A 409 -0.57 -10.46 -15.36
N TRP A 410 0.09 -10.17 -14.24
CA TRP A 410 0.54 -11.20 -13.30
C TRP A 410 -0.35 -11.27 -12.06
N ASP A 411 -0.37 -12.41 -11.36
CA ASP A 411 -0.98 -12.46 -10.03
C ASP A 411 -0.09 -11.76 -8.99
N PHE A 412 -0.68 -11.36 -7.86
CA PHE A 412 -0.03 -10.54 -6.83
C PHE A 412 1.30 -11.11 -6.31
N ASN A 413 1.45 -12.43 -6.29
CA ASN A 413 2.62 -13.14 -5.80
C ASN A 413 3.53 -13.67 -6.93
N GLN A 414 3.34 -13.26 -8.18
CA GLN A 414 4.07 -13.80 -9.33
C GLN A 414 5.16 -12.85 -9.86
N ILE A 415 5.78 -12.06 -9.00
CA ILE A 415 7.01 -11.33 -9.35
C ILE A 415 8.07 -12.33 -9.84
N GLN A 416 8.78 -12.01 -10.93
CA GLN A 416 9.72 -12.94 -11.57
C GLN A 416 11.18 -12.73 -11.12
N PRO A 417 12.05 -13.75 -11.26
CA PRO A 417 13.46 -13.61 -10.93
C PRO A 417 14.16 -12.62 -11.86
N GLY A 418 15.02 -11.77 -11.30
CA GLY A 418 15.83 -10.83 -12.08
C GLY A 418 15.09 -9.56 -12.52
N TRP A 419 13.87 -9.32 -12.04
CA TRP A 419 13.27 -8.00 -12.08
C TRP A 419 13.91 -7.14 -11.00
N ASP A 420 14.52 -6.03 -11.41
CA ASP A 420 15.26 -5.08 -10.58
C ASP A 420 14.79 -3.63 -10.76
N SER A 421 13.82 -3.39 -11.63
CA SER A 421 13.23 -2.07 -11.89
C SER A 421 11.93 -1.91 -11.10
N PHE A 422 12.01 -1.13 -10.02
CA PHE A 422 10.89 -0.83 -9.14
C PHE A 422 10.82 0.68 -8.89
N ASP A 423 9.61 1.27 -8.95
CA ASP A 423 9.41 2.65 -8.46
C ASP A 423 9.49 2.70 -6.93
N ILE A 424 9.04 1.62 -6.27
CA ILE A 424 9.10 1.49 -4.82
C ILE A 424 9.12 0.03 -4.38
N ASP A 425 9.81 -0.23 -3.27
CA ASP A 425 9.92 -1.55 -2.62
C ASP A 425 9.98 -1.34 -1.10
N TYR A 426 8.90 -1.64 -0.39
CA TYR A 426 8.83 -1.43 1.06
C TYR A 426 8.00 -2.51 1.79
N PRO A 427 8.43 -2.91 3.00
CA PRO A 427 7.68 -3.83 3.84
C PRO A 427 6.68 -3.08 4.74
N ILE A 428 5.49 -3.66 4.91
CA ILE A 428 4.51 -3.28 5.93
C ILE A 428 4.41 -4.41 6.96
N PRO A 429 4.72 -4.19 8.25
CA PRO A 429 4.59 -5.24 9.25
C PRO A 429 3.14 -5.67 9.49
N VAL A 430 2.89 -6.98 9.54
CA VAL A 430 1.56 -7.56 9.82
C VAL A 430 1.68 -8.64 10.89
N ARG A 431 0.73 -8.65 11.84
CA ARG A 431 0.53 -9.71 12.83
C ARG A 431 -0.86 -10.32 12.65
N VAL A 432 -0.92 -11.61 12.35
CA VAL A 432 -2.16 -12.37 12.34
C VAL A 432 -2.38 -12.95 13.73
N ILE A 433 -3.13 -12.22 14.56
CA ILE A 433 -3.19 -12.41 16.01
C ILE A 433 -4.10 -13.55 16.45
N ALA A 434 -5.05 -13.97 15.62
CA ALA A 434 -5.98 -15.06 15.93
C ALA A 434 -6.57 -15.68 14.65
N ASN A 435 -7.18 -16.86 14.80
CA ASN A 435 -7.94 -17.53 13.75
C ASN A 435 -9.38 -17.78 14.20
N ALA A 436 -10.36 -17.32 13.43
CA ALA A 436 -11.78 -17.56 13.72
C ALA A 436 -12.14 -19.05 13.66
N LYS A 437 -11.44 -19.85 12.83
CA LYS A 437 -11.67 -21.30 12.69
C LYS A 437 -11.35 -22.11 13.96
N ASP A 438 -10.56 -21.53 14.86
CA ASP A 438 -10.21 -22.15 16.14
C ASP A 438 -11.37 -22.11 17.17
N GLY A 439 -12.47 -21.45 16.82
CA GLY A 439 -13.63 -21.28 17.68
C GLY A 439 -13.52 -20.11 18.65
N ALA A 440 -14.67 -19.70 19.18
CA ALA A 440 -14.83 -18.47 19.95
C ALA A 440 -13.86 -18.34 21.14
N GLU A 441 -13.68 -19.41 21.92
CA GLU A 441 -12.84 -19.37 23.12
C GLU A 441 -11.37 -19.15 22.81
N LYS A 442 -10.81 -19.95 21.87
CA LYS A 442 -9.39 -19.83 21.52
C LYS A 442 -9.13 -18.50 20.83
N CYS A 443 -9.98 -18.12 19.87
CA CYS A 443 -9.88 -16.83 19.18
C CYS A 443 -9.89 -15.65 20.17
N TYR A 444 -10.83 -15.64 21.12
CA TYR A 444 -10.88 -14.61 22.16
C TYR A 444 -9.62 -14.56 23.02
N ARG A 445 -9.11 -15.71 23.48
CA ARG A 445 -7.88 -15.76 24.29
C ARG A 445 -6.69 -15.20 23.52
N ASP A 446 -6.55 -15.56 22.25
CA ASP A 446 -5.44 -15.12 21.41
C ASP A 446 -5.50 -13.60 21.16
N VAL A 447 -6.68 -13.06 20.83
CA VAL A 447 -6.88 -11.60 20.67
C VAL A 447 -6.63 -10.85 21.98
N LYS A 448 -7.09 -11.38 23.12
CA LYS A 448 -6.97 -10.74 24.44
C LYS A 448 -5.51 -10.51 24.87
N ARG A 449 -4.56 -11.30 24.34
CA ARG A 449 -3.11 -11.08 24.56
C ARG A 449 -2.66 -9.69 24.11
N PHE A 450 -3.27 -9.17 23.05
CA PHE A 450 -2.92 -7.88 22.42
C PHE A 450 -3.94 -6.79 22.74
N TYR A 451 -5.20 -7.16 22.92
CA TYR A 451 -6.31 -6.26 23.22
C TYR A 451 -7.02 -6.68 24.52
N PRO A 452 -6.47 -6.35 25.71
CA PRO A 452 -6.97 -6.86 27.00
C PRO A 452 -8.43 -6.50 27.33
N ASN A 453 -8.90 -5.37 26.79
CA ASN A 453 -10.25 -4.83 26.99
C ASN A 453 -11.27 -5.35 25.98
N VAL A 454 -10.89 -6.24 25.06
CA VAL A 454 -11.79 -6.73 24.01
C VAL A 454 -12.99 -7.45 24.63
N ASN A 455 -14.20 -7.09 24.18
CA ASN A 455 -15.41 -7.80 24.56
C ASN A 455 -15.55 -9.09 23.74
N LYS A 456 -15.70 -10.23 24.42
CA LYS A 456 -15.76 -11.55 23.79
C LYS A 456 -16.97 -11.71 22.86
N ASP A 457 -18.16 -11.29 23.30
CA ASP A 457 -19.39 -11.48 22.56
C ASP A 457 -19.42 -10.58 21.31
N GLN A 458 -18.96 -9.33 21.45
CA GLN A 458 -18.82 -8.40 20.33
C GLN A 458 -17.77 -8.89 19.32
N LEU A 459 -16.60 -9.35 19.80
CA LEU A 459 -15.57 -9.93 18.93
C LEU A 459 -16.12 -11.13 18.16
N TRP A 460 -16.81 -12.06 18.83
CA TRP A 460 -17.34 -13.23 18.15
C TRP A 460 -18.46 -12.87 17.17
N GLN A 461 -19.33 -11.92 17.51
CA GLN A 461 -20.35 -11.42 16.59
C GLN A 461 -19.73 -10.75 15.35
N MET A 462 -18.66 -9.97 15.53
CA MET A 462 -17.90 -9.36 14.44
C MET A 462 -17.36 -10.43 13.48
N LEU A 463 -16.77 -11.51 14.00
CA LEU A 463 -16.12 -12.53 13.19
C LEU A 463 -17.08 -13.56 12.57
N SER A 464 -18.16 -13.94 13.27
CA SER A 464 -19.08 -15.01 12.84
C SER A 464 -20.36 -14.49 12.17
N ALA A 465 -20.72 -13.22 12.38
CA ALA A 465 -21.88 -12.59 11.79
C ALA A 465 -21.58 -11.12 11.40
N PRO A 466 -20.54 -10.86 10.58
CA PRO A 466 -20.04 -9.52 10.33
C PRO A 466 -21.12 -8.56 9.83
N GLY A 467 -22.01 -9.00 8.93
CA GLY A 467 -23.09 -8.13 8.44
C GLY A 467 -24.07 -7.66 9.52
N SER A 468 -24.27 -8.45 10.58
CA SER A 468 -25.07 -8.01 11.74
C SER A 468 -24.29 -7.01 12.59
N PHE A 469 -23.02 -7.31 12.88
CA PHE A 469 -22.17 -6.46 13.70
C PHE A 469 -21.97 -5.08 13.04
N PHE A 470 -21.55 -5.05 11.78
CA PHE A 470 -21.20 -3.82 11.08
C PHE A 470 -22.41 -2.97 10.65
N ARG A 471 -23.66 -3.45 10.83
CA ARG A 471 -24.86 -2.64 10.61
C ARG A 471 -24.87 -1.36 11.47
N GLN A 472 -24.21 -1.40 12.63
CA GLN A 472 -24.02 -0.23 13.49
C GLN A 472 -23.14 0.85 12.83
N TYR A 473 -22.26 0.45 11.90
CA TYR A 473 -21.31 1.30 11.18
C TYR A 473 -21.71 1.60 9.74
N ARG A 474 -22.98 1.37 9.35
CA ARG A 474 -23.47 1.50 7.96
C ARG A 474 -23.25 2.87 7.28
N ARG A 475 -22.97 3.93 8.05
CA ARG A 475 -22.66 5.27 7.53
C ARG A 475 -21.18 5.48 7.21
N ASN A 476 -20.33 4.54 7.61
CA ASN A 476 -18.88 4.58 7.48
C ASN A 476 -18.38 3.50 6.49
N ILE A 477 -19.26 3.03 5.61
CA ILE A 477 -18.94 2.01 4.63
C ILE A 477 -18.09 2.61 3.51
N VAL A 478 -17.02 1.91 3.15
CA VAL A 478 -16.21 2.15 1.97
C VAL A 478 -16.29 0.89 1.11
N LEU A 479 -16.81 1.02 -0.10
CA LEU A 479 -16.97 -0.10 -1.01
C LEU A 479 -15.67 -0.35 -1.76
N MET A 480 -15.22 -1.60 -1.71
CA MET A 480 -14.10 -2.10 -2.50
C MET A 480 -14.55 -3.18 -3.45
#